data_AF-A0A5M3Y3D6-F1
#
_entry.id   AF-A0A5M3Y3D6-F1
#
_cell.length_a   1.000
_cell.length_b   1.000
_cell.length_c   1.000
_cell.angle_alpha   90.00
_cell.angle_beta   90.00
_cell.angle_gamma   90.00
#
_symmetry.space_group_name_H-M   'P 1'
#
loop_
_entity.id
_entity.type
_entity.pdbx_description
1 polymer ?
#
loop_
_entity_poly.entity_id
_entity_poly.type
_entity_poly.pdbx_seq_one_letter_code
_entity_poly.pdbx_strand_id
1 'polypeptide(L)'
;MKQVLGARGEAAVIDVTMLGAVGVGKTTLLASMYEQFGNVIGTADLALVAERATSVTLQGYINDLHRVTDTVRAKDGLAGTGEVREYLFQVGRKGRPPLFDLRFTDYPGKYLISPEIDGSNMFDRAMNRADVVVVAIDTPALMERDGRYHNFVNAPGIVIDTIMRMVSIDTPRLILLAPLKCEKWMATPDGANELADRVHHAYRPLISQLGGGAVRARTACVLTPVQTVGSVIFTRLEEEQTGHPIFHFRLKKAGLKYAPMDTDQLLRYALRFIINKYRTNDRGLVKTLWESIIGTDLALVNAVYEVAKDCRTSGGFAVVQDHPLLISERAS
;
A
#
# COMPACT_ATOMS: atom_id res chain seq x y z
N MET A 1 15.31 -2.96 33.53
CA MET A 1 14.82 -3.13 32.15
C MET A 1 14.04 -1.89 31.77
N LYS A 2 14.66 -0.97 31.01
CA LYS A 2 14.01 0.28 30.57
C LYS A 2 13.52 0.08 29.14
N GLN A 3 12.20 0.14 28.93
CA GLN A 3 11.66 0.50 27.61
C GLN A 3 12.22 1.89 27.27
N VAL A 4 12.82 2.03 26.10
CA VAL A 4 13.37 3.30 25.64
C VAL A 4 12.23 4.10 25.03
N LEU A 5 11.79 5.09 25.80
CA LEU A 5 10.68 5.98 25.52
C LEU A 5 11.17 7.11 24.60
N GLY A 6 10.52 7.32 23.45
CA GLY A 6 10.67 8.57 22.69
C GLY A 6 10.19 9.77 23.53
N ALA A 7 10.27 11.02 23.01
CA ALA A 7 9.93 12.25 23.76
C ALA A 7 8.46 12.36 24.25
N ARG A 8 7.65 11.30 24.11
CA ARG A 8 6.40 11.06 24.83
C ARG A 8 6.15 9.57 25.11
N GLY A 9 7.16 8.76 25.38
CA GLY A 9 6.93 7.35 25.72
C GLY A 9 6.17 6.49 24.70
N GLU A 10 5.99 7.00 23.48
CA GLU A 10 5.41 6.27 22.37
C GLU A 10 6.54 5.68 21.52
N ALA A 11 6.35 4.45 21.03
CA ALA A 11 7.21 3.83 20.04
C ALA A 11 7.32 4.72 18.80
N ALA A 12 8.43 4.64 18.06
CA ALA A 12 8.51 5.32 16.77
C ALA A 12 7.44 4.71 15.85
N VAL A 13 6.52 5.52 15.31
CA VAL A 13 5.44 5.04 14.45
C VAL A 13 5.71 5.46 13.01
N ILE A 14 5.55 4.51 12.11
CA ILE A 14 5.57 4.71 10.66
C ILE A 14 4.14 4.64 10.17
N ASP A 15 3.72 5.67 9.44
CA ASP A 15 2.33 5.80 9.00
C ASP A 15 2.16 5.49 7.50
N VAL A 16 1.37 4.46 7.22
CA VAL A 16 0.95 4.07 5.86
C VAL A 16 -0.54 4.35 5.68
N THR A 17 -0.89 5.29 4.81
CA THR A 17 -2.30 5.60 4.50
C THR A 17 -2.74 4.95 3.20
N MET A 18 -3.86 4.22 3.22
CA MET A 18 -4.45 3.59 2.04
C MET A 18 -5.59 4.44 1.50
N LEU A 19 -5.44 4.95 0.28
CA LEU A 19 -6.42 5.75 -0.45
C LEU A 19 -7.03 4.98 -1.60
N GLY A 20 -8.29 5.32 -1.92
CA GLY A 20 -9.05 4.75 -3.03
C GLY A 20 -10.53 4.69 -2.70
N ALA A 21 -11.38 4.63 -3.71
CA ALA A 21 -12.83 4.63 -3.52
C ALA A 21 -13.34 3.37 -2.80
N VAL A 22 -14.65 3.30 -2.55
CA VAL A 22 -15.28 2.11 -1.99
C VAL A 22 -15.21 0.96 -3.01
N GLY A 23 -14.91 -0.25 -2.56
CA GLY A 23 -14.90 -1.45 -3.42
C GLY A 23 -13.66 -1.66 -4.29
N VAL A 24 -12.69 -0.73 -4.31
CA VAL A 24 -11.46 -0.89 -5.11
C VAL A 24 -10.54 -2.03 -4.63
N GLY A 25 -10.66 -2.44 -3.36
CA GLY A 25 -9.93 -3.59 -2.80
C GLY A 25 -8.88 -3.27 -1.73
N LYS A 26 -8.96 -2.11 -1.05
CA LYS A 26 -8.00 -1.71 0.01
C LYS A 26 -7.89 -2.73 1.15
N THR A 27 -9.01 -3.14 1.72
CA THR A 27 -9.04 -4.11 2.84
C THR A 27 -8.53 -5.48 2.40
N THR A 28 -8.89 -5.92 1.19
CA THR A 28 -8.37 -7.15 0.56
C THR A 28 -6.85 -7.08 0.35
N LEU A 29 -6.35 -5.93 -0.10
CA LEU A 29 -4.91 -5.69 -0.24
C LEU A 29 -4.21 -5.85 1.11
N LEU A 30 -4.69 -5.19 2.18
CA LEU A 30 -4.07 -5.27 3.50
C LEU A 30 -4.08 -6.69 4.07
N ALA A 31 -5.19 -7.42 3.92
CA ALA A 31 -5.28 -8.83 4.34
C ALA A 31 -4.29 -9.71 3.57
N SER A 32 -4.18 -9.52 2.25
CA SER A 32 -3.24 -10.26 1.41
C SER A 32 -1.77 -9.92 1.69
N MET A 33 -1.47 -8.68 2.06
CA MET A 33 -0.15 -8.28 2.54
C MET A 33 0.15 -8.97 3.88
N TYR A 34 -0.79 -8.94 4.83
CA TYR A 34 -0.61 -9.56 6.14
C TYR A 34 -0.30 -11.05 6.08
N GLU A 35 -1.02 -11.80 5.25
CA GLU A 35 -0.76 -13.23 5.06
C GLU A 35 0.66 -13.48 4.51
N GLN A 36 1.12 -12.62 3.60
CA GLN A 36 2.43 -12.77 2.97
C GLN A 36 3.59 -12.22 3.80
N PHE A 37 3.34 -11.43 4.86
CA PHE A 37 4.40 -10.90 5.73
C PHE A 37 5.31 -12.00 6.27
N GLY A 38 4.74 -13.14 6.71
CA GLY A 38 5.54 -14.27 7.20
C GLY A 38 6.52 -14.82 6.16
N ASN A 39 6.14 -14.85 4.89
CA ASN A 39 6.98 -15.36 3.81
C ASN A 39 8.10 -14.39 3.43
N VAL A 40 7.80 -13.10 3.46
CA VAL A 40 8.73 -12.02 3.06
C VAL A 40 9.76 -11.72 4.14
N ILE A 41 9.32 -11.77 5.40
CA ILE A 41 10.10 -11.41 6.57
C ILE A 41 10.80 -12.64 7.16
N GLY A 42 10.27 -13.84 6.90
CA GLY A 42 10.82 -15.11 7.36
C GLY A 42 12.27 -15.37 6.93
N THR A 43 12.69 -14.82 5.79
CA THR A 43 14.04 -14.98 5.23
C THR A 43 15.09 -14.05 5.83
N ALA A 44 14.69 -13.02 6.58
CA ALA A 44 15.57 -12.07 7.25
C ALA A 44 15.49 -12.19 8.79
N ASP A 45 16.43 -11.56 9.51
CA ASP A 45 16.34 -11.39 10.97
C ASP A 45 15.39 -10.23 11.34
N LEU A 46 14.18 -10.29 10.81
CA LEU A 46 13.12 -9.31 10.99
C LEU A 46 11.88 -10.02 11.54
N ALA A 47 11.14 -9.34 12.40
CA ALA A 47 9.90 -9.79 12.99
C ALA A 47 8.86 -8.68 12.82
N LEU A 48 7.67 -9.07 12.38
CA LEU A 48 6.51 -8.20 12.23
C LEU A 48 5.33 -8.88 12.90
N VAL A 49 4.86 -8.28 13.99
CA VAL A 49 3.83 -8.87 14.84
C VAL A 49 2.62 -7.94 14.86
N ALA A 50 1.51 -8.41 14.32
CA ALA A 50 0.24 -7.70 14.42
C ALA A 50 -0.23 -7.67 15.87
N GLU A 51 -0.78 -6.54 16.31
CA GLU A 51 -1.52 -6.52 17.58
C GLU A 51 -2.72 -7.47 17.52
N ARG A 52 -3.19 -7.92 18.69
CA ARG A 52 -4.26 -8.92 18.76
C ARG A 52 -5.52 -8.52 18.00
N ALA A 53 -5.96 -7.26 18.13
CA ALA A 53 -7.15 -6.74 17.43
C ALA A 53 -6.94 -6.71 15.90
N THR A 54 -5.77 -6.24 15.45
CA THR A 54 -5.31 -6.26 14.06
C THR A 54 -5.34 -7.70 13.51
N SER A 55 -4.70 -8.64 14.21
CA SER A 55 -4.60 -10.04 13.79
C SER A 55 -5.96 -10.71 13.67
N VAL A 56 -6.86 -10.53 14.65
CA VAL A 56 -8.20 -11.15 14.61
C VAL A 56 -8.99 -10.63 13.41
N THR A 57 -8.95 -9.32 13.18
CA THR A 57 -9.67 -8.68 12.08
C THR A 57 -9.15 -9.13 10.72
N LEU A 58 -7.82 -9.09 10.53
CA LEU A 58 -7.20 -9.47 9.26
C LEU A 58 -7.33 -10.97 8.99
N GLN A 59 -7.29 -11.82 10.02
CA GLN A 59 -7.55 -13.26 9.85
C GLN A 59 -8.98 -13.53 9.39
N GLY A 60 -9.96 -12.75 9.87
CA GLY A 60 -11.33 -12.81 9.36
C GLY A 60 -11.39 -12.55 7.86
N TYR A 61 -10.75 -11.47 7.39
CA TYR A 61 -10.69 -11.15 5.96
C TYR A 61 -9.92 -12.18 5.13
N ILE A 62 -8.83 -12.74 5.66
CA ILE A 62 -8.11 -13.83 5.00
C ILE A 62 -9.04 -15.03 4.80
N ASN A 63 -9.80 -15.43 5.83
CA ASN A 63 -10.74 -16.54 5.74
C ASN A 63 -11.82 -16.27 4.68
N ASP A 64 -12.31 -15.04 4.56
CA ASP A 64 -13.25 -14.65 3.51
C ASP A 64 -12.61 -14.75 2.11
N LEU A 65 -11.34 -14.36 1.95
CA LEU A 65 -10.61 -14.49 0.69
C LEU A 65 -10.39 -15.96 0.27
N HIS A 66 -10.11 -16.85 1.23
CA HIS A 66 -10.05 -18.29 0.96
C HIS A 66 -11.42 -18.80 0.45
N ARG A 67 -12.52 -18.38 1.07
CA ARG A 67 -13.89 -18.77 0.67
C ARG A 67 -14.27 -18.29 -0.72
N VAL A 68 -13.80 -17.11 -1.15
CA VAL A 68 -14.03 -16.63 -2.53
C VAL A 68 -13.53 -17.66 -3.56
N THR A 69 -12.42 -18.34 -3.26
CA THR A 69 -11.86 -19.37 -4.15
C THR A 69 -12.58 -20.73 -4.08
N ASP A 70 -13.36 -20.97 -3.03
CA ASP A 70 -14.17 -22.20 -2.90
C ASP A 70 -15.48 -22.13 -3.71
N THR A 71 -15.89 -20.93 -4.14
CA THR A 71 -17.10 -20.72 -4.94
C THR A 71 -16.80 -20.63 -6.44
N VAL A 72 -17.52 -21.40 -7.26
CA VAL A 72 -17.35 -21.42 -8.74
C VAL A 72 -17.68 -20.06 -9.39
N ARG A 73 -18.41 -19.19 -8.67
CA ARG A 73 -18.69 -17.81 -9.06
C ARG A 73 -18.26 -16.91 -7.91
N ALA A 74 -17.07 -16.32 -8.00
CA ALA A 74 -16.61 -15.26 -7.13
C ALA A 74 -17.48 -14.01 -7.40
N LYS A 75 -18.66 -13.96 -6.78
CA LYS A 75 -19.63 -12.88 -7.01
C LYS A 75 -19.45 -11.69 -6.08
N ASP A 76 -18.79 -11.87 -4.94
CA ASP A 76 -18.73 -10.83 -3.92
C ASP A 76 -17.27 -10.59 -3.49
N GLY A 77 -16.80 -9.36 -3.68
CA GLY A 77 -15.61 -8.86 -3.00
C GLY A 77 -15.94 -8.55 -1.52
N LEU A 78 -14.93 -8.26 -0.71
CA LEU A 78 -15.16 -7.85 0.68
C LEU A 78 -15.97 -6.55 0.74
N ALA A 79 -16.96 -6.49 1.62
CA ALA A 79 -17.73 -5.29 1.87
C ALA A 79 -16.81 -4.14 2.32
N GLY A 80 -17.04 -2.93 1.79
CA GLY A 80 -16.22 -1.76 2.09
C GLY A 80 -16.25 -1.40 3.58
N THR A 81 -15.13 -0.88 4.09
CA THR A 81 -15.02 -0.39 5.47
C THR A 81 -15.89 0.84 5.67
N GLY A 82 -16.83 0.76 6.61
CA GLY A 82 -17.73 1.86 6.97
C GLY A 82 -17.10 2.92 7.86
N GLU A 83 -15.92 2.68 8.44
CA GLU A 83 -15.24 3.57 9.36
C GLU A 83 -13.72 3.51 9.13
N VAL A 84 -13.00 4.56 9.53
CA VAL A 84 -11.52 4.56 9.48
C VAL A 84 -11.01 3.45 10.40
N ARG A 85 -10.13 2.60 9.87
CA ARG A 85 -9.52 1.51 10.64
C ARG A 85 -8.00 1.65 10.64
N GLU A 86 -7.42 1.55 11.82
CA GLU A 86 -5.98 1.49 12.01
C GLU A 86 -5.57 0.06 12.34
N TYR A 87 -4.51 -0.40 11.68
CA TYR A 87 -3.94 -1.73 11.85
C TYR A 87 -2.48 -1.56 12.27
N LEU A 88 -2.18 -1.90 13.52
CA LEU A 88 -0.86 -1.75 14.10
C LEU A 88 -0.06 -3.05 14.03
N PHE A 89 1.17 -2.93 13.56
CA PHE A 89 2.16 -3.99 13.50
C PHE A 89 3.45 -3.56 14.17
N GLN A 90 3.90 -4.33 15.16
CA GLN A 90 5.15 -4.10 15.85
C GLN A 90 6.29 -4.70 15.02
N VAL A 91 7.32 -3.90 14.73
CA VAL A 91 8.46 -4.29 13.90
C VAL A 91 9.73 -4.33 14.73
N GLY A 92 10.50 -5.39 14.61
CA GLY A 92 11.78 -5.54 15.30
C GLY A 92 12.57 -6.73 14.79
N ARG A 93 13.57 -7.18 15.55
CA ARG A 93 14.33 -8.41 15.23
C ARG A 93 13.68 -9.65 15.85
N LYS A 94 13.96 -10.82 15.29
CA LYS A 94 13.42 -12.08 15.84
C LYS A 94 13.96 -12.30 17.25
N GLY A 95 13.08 -12.64 18.19
CA GLY A 95 13.42 -12.89 19.59
C GLY A 95 13.86 -11.63 20.37
N ARG A 96 13.66 -10.43 19.83
CA ARG A 96 13.94 -9.15 20.51
C ARG A 96 12.66 -8.33 20.66
N PRO A 97 12.62 -7.39 21.62
CA PRO A 97 11.53 -6.42 21.69
C PRO A 97 11.37 -5.66 20.37
N PRO A 98 10.14 -5.27 20.01
CA PRO A 98 9.92 -4.43 18.85
C PRO A 98 10.59 -3.06 19.03
N LEU A 99 11.01 -2.48 17.92
CA LEU A 99 11.75 -1.23 17.86
C LEU A 99 10.86 -0.08 17.38
N PHE A 100 9.94 -0.33 16.46
CA PHE A 100 9.00 0.67 15.96
C PHE A 100 7.68 0.01 15.57
N ASP A 101 6.65 0.82 15.43
CA ASP A 101 5.34 0.37 14.95
C ASP A 101 5.13 0.80 13.50
N LEU A 102 4.51 -0.07 12.72
CA LEU A 102 4.00 0.20 11.40
C LEU A 102 2.48 0.26 11.50
N ARG A 103 1.90 1.42 11.22
CA ARG A 103 0.45 1.65 11.25
C ARG A 103 -0.08 1.77 9.84
N PHE A 104 -0.99 0.88 9.46
CA PHE A 104 -1.79 1.03 8.25
C PHE A 104 -3.13 1.64 8.59
N THR A 105 -3.49 2.74 7.92
CA THR A 105 -4.79 3.38 8.03
C THR A 105 -5.59 3.11 6.77
N ASP A 106 -6.60 2.25 6.86
CA ASP A 106 -7.59 2.03 5.79
C ASP A 106 -8.64 3.13 5.87
N TYR A 107 -8.55 4.10 4.97
CA TYR A 107 -9.45 5.24 4.94
C TYR A 107 -10.67 4.95 4.04
N PRO A 108 -11.90 4.99 4.55
CA PRO A 108 -13.10 4.71 3.77
C PRO A 108 -13.22 5.63 2.56
N GLY A 109 -13.43 5.04 1.39
CA GLY A 109 -13.55 5.81 0.15
C GLY A 109 -14.71 6.79 0.15
N LYS A 110 -15.76 6.55 0.96
CA LYS A 110 -16.90 7.45 1.12
C LYS A 110 -16.50 8.82 1.67
N TYR A 111 -15.45 8.89 2.49
CA TYR A 111 -15.02 10.16 3.09
C TYR A 111 -14.16 10.99 2.13
N LEU A 112 -13.59 10.38 1.08
CA LEU A 112 -12.96 11.12 0.00
C LEU A 112 -14.00 11.97 -0.77
N ILE A 113 -15.23 11.48 -0.87
CA ILE A 113 -16.32 12.11 -1.62
C ILE A 113 -17.15 13.05 -0.73
N SER A 114 -17.28 12.71 0.57
CA SER A 114 -18.06 13.49 1.53
C SER A 114 -17.23 13.78 2.80
N PRO A 115 -16.34 14.79 2.77
CA PRO A 115 -15.47 15.13 3.89
C PRO A 115 -16.24 15.52 5.16
N GLU A 116 -17.45 16.06 5.01
CA GLU A 116 -18.32 16.52 6.12
C GLU A 116 -18.80 15.38 7.03
N ILE A 117 -18.71 14.12 6.59
CA ILE A 117 -19.09 12.95 7.38
C ILE A 117 -17.96 12.56 8.37
N ASP A 118 -16.72 13.00 8.13
CA ASP A 118 -15.59 12.78 9.05
C ASP A 118 -15.51 13.91 10.09
N GLY A 119 -16.46 13.92 11.03
CA GLY A 119 -16.55 14.93 12.10
C GLY A 119 -15.43 14.90 13.16
N SER A 120 -14.28 14.25 12.90
CA SER A 120 -13.33 13.82 13.96
C SER A 120 -11.86 14.29 13.78
N ASN A 121 -11.55 15.08 12.74
CA ASN A 121 -10.19 15.44 12.32
C ASN A 121 -9.29 14.22 12.06
N MET A 122 -9.85 13.01 11.90
CA MET A 122 -9.08 11.78 11.68
C MET A 122 -8.42 11.78 10.31
N PHE A 123 -9.13 12.26 9.28
CA PHE A 123 -8.56 12.47 7.96
C PHE A 123 -7.30 13.32 8.00
N ASP A 124 -7.39 14.54 8.55
CA ASP A 124 -6.25 15.46 8.60
C ASP A 124 -5.09 14.86 9.39
N ARG A 125 -5.36 14.12 10.48
CA ARG A 125 -4.31 13.40 11.21
C ARG A 125 -3.63 12.33 10.36
N ALA A 126 -4.39 11.50 9.66
CA ALA A 126 -3.84 10.47 8.77
C ALA A 126 -3.04 11.11 7.62
N MET A 127 -3.59 12.15 6.99
CA MET A 127 -2.93 12.91 5.92
C MET A 127 -1.62 13.53 6.38
N ASN A 128 -1.63 14.18 7.55
CA ASN A 128 -0.46 14.88 8.06
C ASN A 128 0.68 13.92 8.41
N ARG A 129 0.35 12.74 8.95
CA ARG A 129 1.34 11.76 9.45
C ARG A 129 1.89 10.83 8.38
N ALA A 130 1.18 10.57 7.29
CA ALA A 130 1.54 9.54 6.33
C ALA A 130 2.98 9.66 5.77
N ASP A 131 3.85 8.71 6.07
CA ASP A 131 5.16 8.55 5.42
C ASP A 131 5.00 7.89 4.04
N VAL A 132 4.04 6.98 3.93
CA VAL A 132 3.72 6.22 2.72
C VAL A 132 2.23 6.35 2.42
N VAL A 133 1.90 6.59 1.15
CA VAL A 133 0.53 6.67 0.66
C VAL A 133 0.33 5.59 -0.40
N VAL A 134 -0.53 4.62 -0.12
CA VAL A 134 -0.91 3.56 -1.06
C VAL A 134 -2.17 3.98 -1.77
N VAL A 135 -2.10 4.13 -3.08
CA VAL A 135 -3.23 4.47 -3.95
C VAL A 135 -3.75 3.19 -4.60
N ALA A 136 -4.84 2.64 -4.06
CA ALA A 136 -5.50 1.48 -4.62
C ALA A 136 -6.29 1.85 -5.87
N ILE A 137 -6.01 1.16 -6.97
CA ILE A 137 -6.60 1.42 -8.30
C ILE A 137 -7.33 0.15 -8.75
N ASP A 138 -8.64 0.21 -8.98
CA ASP A 138 -9.38 -0.88 -9.61
C ASP A 138 -8.95 -0.99 -11.08
N THR A 139 -8.23 -2.08 -11.40
CA THR A 139 -7.69 -2.29 -12.75
C THR A 139 -8.77 -2.57 -13.78
N PRO A 140 -9.78 -3.43 -13.53
CA PRO A 140 -10.89 -3.59 -14.47
C PRO A 140 -11.57 -2.28 -14.86
N ALA A 141 -11.82 -1.37 -13.91
CA ALA A 141 -12.41 -0.08 -14.22
C ALA A 141 -11.50 0.84 -15.05
N LEU A 142 -10.18 0.72 -14.88
CA LEU A 142 -9.18 1.48 -15.63
C LEU A 142 -9.02 0.94 -17.07
N MET A 143 -9.08 -0.38 -17.26
CA MET A 143 -8.70 -1.03 -18.51
C MET A 143 -9.89 -1.33 -19.42
N GLU A 144 -11.03 -1.71 -18.87
CA GLU A 144 -12.19 -2.16 -19.66
C GLU A 144 -12.93 -0.99 -20.30
N ARG A 145 -13.41 -1.21 -21.53
CA ARG A 145 -14.09 -0.20 -22.37
C ARG A 145 -13.32 1.13 -22.42
N ASP A 146 -12.02 1.05 -22.64
CA ASP A 146 -11.12 2.21 -22.75
C ASP A 146 -11.13 3.12 -21.51
N GLY A 147 -11.33 2.53 -20.32
CA GLY A 147 -11.34 3.27 -19.05
C GLY A 147 -12.63 4.04 -18.79
N ARG A 148 -13.74 3.71 -19.47
CA ARG A 148 -15.06 4.37 -19.29
C ARG A 148 -15.49 4.48 -17.83
N TYR A 149 -15.12 3.52 -16.98
CA TYR A 149 -15.52 3.50 -15.56
C TYR A 149 -14.44 4.02 -14.62
N HIS A 150 -13.28 4.42 -15.13
CA HIS A 150 -12.15 4.86 -14.32
C HIS A 150 -12.53 6.03 -13.41
N ASN A 151 -13.16 7.06 -13.98
CA ASN A 151 -13.56 8.25 -13.22
C ASN A 151 -14.61 7.92 -12.14
N PHE A 152 -15.50 6.98 -12.43
CA PHE A 152 -16.56 6.58 -11.51
C PHE A 152 -16.05 5.68 -10.37
N VAL A 153 -15.21 4.69 -10.69
CA VAL A 153 -14.75 3.68 -9.72
C VAL A 153 -13.49 4.10 -8.99
N ASN A 154 -12.49 4.65 -9.69
CA ASN A 154 -11.20 5.01 -9.08
C ASN A 154 -11.17 6.46 -8.58
N ALA A 155 -12.11 7.29 -9.02
CA ALA A 155 -12.22 8.71 -8.63
C ALA A 155 -10.86 9.44 -8.62
N PRO A 156 -10.09 9.39 -9.73
CA PRO A 156 -8.70 9.86 -9.76
C PRO A 156 -8.59 11.32 -9.36
N GLY A 157 -9.50 12.21 -9.80
CA GLY A 157 -9.45 13.64 -9.43
C GLY A 157 -9.42 13.86 -7.91
N ILE A 158 -10.33 13.21 -7.18
CA ILE A 158 -10.40 13.32 -5.71
C ILE A 158 -9.14 12.75 -5.04
N VAL A 159 -8.64 11.62 -5.55
CA VAL A 159 -7.41 11.00 -5.04
C VAL A 159 -6.20 11.92 -5.27
N ILE A 160 -6.09 12.51 -6.46
CA ILE A 160 -5.01 13.43 -6.83
C ILE A 160 -5.04 14.66 -5.93
N ASP A 161 -6.19 15.32 -5.79
CA ASP A 161 -6.35 16.48 -4.91
C ASP A 161 -5.98 16.17 -3.46
N THR A 162 -6.36 14.97 -2.99
CA THR A 162 -6.02 14.48 -1.65
C THR A 162 -4.50 14.32 -1.47
N ILE A 163 -3.83 13.68 -2.43
CA ILE A 163 -2.37 13.52 -2.38
C ILE A 163 -1.68 14.88 -2.47
N MET A 164 -2.17 15.80 -3.32
CA MET A 164 -1.60 17.13 -3.45
C MET A 164 -1.70 17.95 -2.15
N ARG A 165 -2.78 17.78 -1.38
CA ARG A 165 -2.87 18.33 -0.02
C ARG A 165 -1.83 17.69 0.92
N MET A 166 -1.67 16.37 0.91
CA MET A 166 -0.67 15.68 1.75
C MET A 166 0.76 16.13 1.46
N VAL A 167 1.14 16.17 0.17
CA VAL A 167 2.49 16.54 -0.25
C VAL A 167 2.72 18.04 -0.19
N SER A 168 1.74 18.87 0.21
CA SER A 168 1.99 20.29 0.50
C SER A 168 2.82 20.48 1.77
N ILE A 169 2.74 19.52 2.70
CA ILE A 169 3.47 19.49 3.98
C ILE A 169 4.93 19.11 3.74
N ASP A 170 5.87 19.87 4.30
CA ASP A 170 7.31 19.73 4.07
C ASP A 170 7.91 18.52 4.79
N THR A 171 7.62 17.33 4.27
CA THR A 171 8.16 16.05 4.73
C THR A 171 8.30 15.10 3.55
N PRO A 172 9.36 14.27 3.49
CA PRO A 172 9.49 13.24 2.46
C PRO A 172 8.35 12.22 2.51
N ARG A 173 7.71 11.95 1.36
CA ARG A 173 6.62 10.97 1.23
C ARG A 173 6.83 10.02 0.05
N LEU A 174 6.46 8.77 0.24
CA LEU A 174 6.39 7.77 -0.82
C LEU A 174 4.94 7.57 -1.26
N ILE A 175 4.69 7.66 -2.57
CA ILE A 175 3.41 7.37 -3.19
C ILE A 175 3.54 6.02 -3.93
N LEU A 176 2.67 5.08 -3.60
CA LEU A 176 2.59 3.76 -4.24
C LEU A 176 1.31 3.66 -5.04
N LEU A 177 1.40 3.73 -6.36
CA LEU A 177 0.28 3.45 -7.26
C LEU A 177 0.11 1.93 -7.33
N ALA A 178 -0.99 1.42 -6.78
CA ALA A 178 -1.25 0.00 -6.63
C ALA A 178 -2.47 -0.44 -7.47
N PRO A 179 -2.27 -0.81 -8.74
CA PRO A 179 -3.27 -1.53 -9.53
C PRO A 179 -3.65 -2.84 -8.86
N LEU A 180 -4.92 -3.00 -8.51
CA LEU A 180 -5.51 -4.18 -7.87
C LEU A 180 -6.38 -4.94 -8.86
N LYS A 181 -6.65 -6.22 -8.57
CA LYS A 181 -7.45 -7.10 -9.45
C LYS A 181 -6.85 -7.21 -10.86
N CYS A 182 -5.53 -7.10 -10.95
CA CYS A 182 -4.79 -6.98 -12.21
C CYS A 182 -4.37 -8.34 -12.80
N GLU A 183 -4.86 -9.46 -12.26
CA GLU A 183 -4.47 -10.82 -12.63
C GLU A 183 -4.59 -11.12 -14.13
N LYS A 184 -5.53 -10.47 -14.83
CA LYS A 184 -5.72 -10.59 -16.29
C LYS A 184 -4.57 -9.97 -17.07
N TRP A 185 -4.15 -8.77 -16.69
CA TRP A 185 -3.15 -7.99 -17.42
C TRP A 185 -1.73 -8.40 -17.05
N MET A 186 -1.50 -8.81 -15.80
CA MET A 186 -0.19 -9.31 -15.35
C MET A 186 0.15 -10.71 -15.87
N ALA A 187 -0.75 -11.36 -16.62
CA ALA A 187 -0.53 -12.71 -17.14
C ALA A 187 0.50 -12.77 -18.29
N THR A 188 0.73 -11.65 -18.99
CA THR A 188 1.70 -11.57 -20.10
C THR A 188 2.55 -10.30 -19.99
N PRO A 189 3.76 -10.28 -20.57
CA PRO A 189 4.59 -9.06 -20.60
C PRO A 189 3.88 -7.88 -21.29
N ASP A 190 3.21 -8.11 -22.41
CA ASP A 190 2.49 -7.06 -23.15
C ASP A 190 1.34 -6.49 -22.32
N GLY A 191 0.56 -7.34 -21.64
CA GLY A 191 -0.52 -6.89 -20.77
C GLY A 191 0.00 -6.11 -19.55
N ALA A 192 1.15 -6.50 -19.01
CA ALA A 192 1.78 -5.79 -17.89
C ALA A 192 2.28 -4.40 -18.33
N ASN A 193 2.83 -4.28 -19.53
CA ASN A 193 3.23 -3.00 -20.11
C ASN A 193 2.01 -2.12 -20.41
N GLU A 194 0.95 -2.70 -21.00
CA GLU A 194 -0.31 -1.98 -21.26
C GLU A 194 -0.92 -1.42 -19.97
N LEU A 195 -0.93 -2.21 -18.89
CA LEU A 195 -1.37 -1.77 -17.58
C LEU A 195 -0.54 -0.59 -17.06
N ALA A 196 0.79 -0.69 -17.14
CA ALA A 196 1.67 0.37 -16.70
C ALA A 196 1.44 1.68 -17.48
N ASP A 197 1.31 1.59 -18.80
CA ASP A 197 1.02 2.74 -19.67
C ASP A 197 -0.33 3.39 -19.34
N ARG A 198 -1.36 2.57 -19.10
CA ARG A 198 -2.70 3.03 -18.73
C ARG A 198 -2.71 3.75 -17.39
N VAL A 199 -2.02 3.21 -16.38
CA VAL A 199 -1.89 3.87 -15.07
C VAL A 199 -1.12 5.18 -15.21
N HIS A 200 0.01 5.17 -15.93
CA HIS A 200 0.81 6.36 -16.17
C HIS A 200 0.01 7.44 -16.90
N HIS A 201 -0.81 7.07 -17.89
CA HIS A 201 -1.68 8.01 -18.59
C HIS A 201 -2.76 8.59 -17.66
N ALA A 202 -3.49 7.73 -16.94
CA ALA A 202 -4.58 8.15 -16.07
C ALA A 202 -4.11 9.04 -14.89
N TYR A 203 -2.94 8.74 -14.32
CA TYR A 203 -2.36 9.50 -13.21
C TYR A 203 -1.30 10.50 -13.65
N ARG A 204 -1.19 10.79 -14.95
CA ARG A 204 -0.26 11.81 -15.49
C ARG A 204 -0.35 13.16 -14.76
N PRO A 205 -1.54 13.70 -14.40
CA PRO A 205 -1.62 14.97 -13.69
C PRO A 205 -0.87 14.93 -12.35
N LEU A 206 -1.07 13.86 -11.56
CA LEU A 206 -0.35 13.65 -10.30
C LEU A 206 1.15 13.53 -10.53
N ILE A 207 1.56 12.65 -11.44
CA ILE A 207 2.98 12.40 -11.72
C ILE A 207 3.69 13.70 -12.13
N SER A 208 3.03 14.50 -12.97
CA SER A 208 3.57 15.79 -13.42
C SER A 208 3.70 16.80 -12.26
N GLN A 209 2.72 16.84 -11.35
CA GLN A 209 2.75 17.71 -10.17
C GLN A 209 3.82 17.27 -9.16
N LEU A 210 3.95 15.96 -8.91
CA LEU A 210 4.99 15.40 -8.05
C LEU A 210 6.39 15.73 -8.60
N GLY A 211 6.56 15.72 -9.92
CA GLY A 211 7.82 16.03 -10.60
C GLY A 211 8.19 17.52 -10.64
N GLY A 212 7.33 18.41 -10.13
CA GLY A 212 7.49 19.86 -10.19
C GLY A 212 8.12 20.48 -8.93
N GLY A 213 9.01 21.46 -9.15
CA GLY A 213 9.50 22.37 -8.11
C GLY A 213 10.01 21.69 -6.83
N ALA A 214 9.62 22.25 -5.67
CA ALA A 214 10.01 21.72 -4.36
C ALA A 214 9.35 20.37 -4.02
N VAL A 215 8.26 19.98 -4.70
CA VAL A 215 7.58 18.69 -4.44
C VAL A 215 8.45 17.52 -4.89
N ARG A 216 9.17 17.67 -5.99
CA ARG A 216 10.08 16.64 -6.52
C ARG A 216 11.13 16.20 -5.53
N ALA A 217 11.72 17.15 -4.80
CA ALA A 217 12.80 16.88 -3.86
C ALA A 217 12.36 16.13 -2.59
N ARG A 218 11.04 15.97 -2.38
CA ARG A 218 10.45 15.34 -1.19
C ARG A 218 9.44 14.24 -1.51
N THR A 219 9.27 13.88 -2.77
CA THR A 219 8.31 12.83 -3.14
C THR A 219 8.95 11.77 -4.02
N ALA A 220 8.57 10.53 -3.75
CA ALA A 220 8.89 9.39 -4.57
C ALA A 220 7.57 8.76 -5.05
N CYS A 221 7.55 8.22 -6.26
CA CYS A 221 6.36 7.57 -6.81
C CYS A 221 6.73 6.24 -7.47
N VAL A 222 6.05 5.17 -7.11
CA VAL A 222 6.30 3.82 -7.63
C VAL A 222 4.99 3.18 -8.06
N LEU A 223 5.00 2.54 -9.21
CA LEU A 223 3.94 1.67 -9.70
C LEU A 223 4.20 0.23 -9.25
N THR A 224 3.27 -0.31 -8.48
CA THR A 224 3.35 -1.66 -7.90
C THR A 224 2.03 -2.41 -8.12
N PRO A 225 1.85 -3.10 -9.26
CA PRO A 225 0.67 -3.95 -9.48
C PRO A 225 0.61 -5.07 -8.43
N VAL A 226 -0.59 -5.36 -7.92
CA VAL A 226 -0.82 -6.38 -6.89
C VAL A 226 -1.96 -7.30 -7.28
N GLN A 227 -1.67 -8.60 -7.32
CA GLN A 227 -2.63 -9.66 -7.56
C GLN A 227 -3.14 -10.17 -6.20
N THR A 228 -4.17 -9.51 -5.67
CA THR A 228 -4.59 -9.69 -4.27
C THR A 228 -5.21 -11.06 -3.97
N VAL A 229 -5.80 -11.72 -4.97
CA VAL A 229 -6.31 -13.10 -4.83
C VAL A 229 -5.43 -14.06 -5.61
N GLY A 230 -4.95 -13.63 -6.78
CA GLY A 230 -3.98 -14.33 -7.61
C GLY A 230 -4.53 -15.54 -8.36
N SER A 231 -5.49 -16.28 -7.79
CA SER A 231 -6.18 -17.39 -8.44
C SER A 231 -7.49 -17.00 -9.13
N VAL A 232 -7.98 -15.78 -8.90
CA VAL A 232 -9.20 -15.23 -9.49
C VAL A 232 -8.83 -14.21 -10.56
N ILE A 233 -9.54 -14.22 -11.69
CA ILE A 233 -9.30 -13.36 -12.85
C ILE A 233 -10.60 -12.70 -13.30
N PHE A 234 -10.49 -11.44 -13.72
CA PHE A 234 -11.58 -10.71 -14.38
C PHE A 234 -12.00 -11.41 -15.67
N THR A 235 -13.30 -11.45 -15.95
CA THR A 235 -13.85 -12.15 -17.14
C THR A 235 -14.70 -11.27 -18.03
N ARG A 236 -15.68 -10.59 -17.44
CA ARG A 236 -16.67 -9.82 -18.18
C ARG A 236 -17.17 -8.67 -17.33
N LEU A 237 -17.58 -7.65 -18.04
CA LEU A 237 -18.19 -6.45 -17.50
C LEU A 237 -19.64 -6.41 -17.99
N GLU A 238 -20.57 -6.31 -17.05
CA GLU A 238 -21.97 -5.98 -17.31
C GLU A 238 -22.25 -4.55 -16.82
N GLU A 239 -23.31 -3.94 -17.32
CA GLU A 239 -23.76 -2.62 -16.90
C GLU A 239 -25.20 -2.74 -16.40
N GLU A 240 -25.45 -2.27 -15.18
CA GLU A 240 -26.80 -2.18 -14.64
C GLU A 240 -27.63 -1.14 -15.40
N GLN A 241 -28.95 -1.19 -15.24
CA GLN A 241 -29.87 -0.19 -15.82
C GLN A 241 -29.55 1.24 -15.36
N THR A 242 -28.94 1.38 -14.20
CA THR A 242 -28.46 2.64 -13.58
C THR A 242 -27.13 3.14 -14.17
N GLY A 243 -26.49 2.38 -15.06
CA GLY A 243 -25.17 2.68 -15.63
C GLY A 243 -23.98 2.21 -14.78
N HIS A 244 -24.23 1.57 -13.64
CA HIS A 244 -23.16 1.06 -12.76
C HIS A 244 -22.50 -0.20 -13.34
N PRO A 245 -21.15 -0.29 -13.32
CA PRO A 245 -20.45 -1.46 -13.81
C PRO A 245 -20.52 -2.63 -12.81
N ILE A 246 -20.84 -3.83 -13.30
CA ILE A 246 -20.68 -5.09 -12.58
C ILE A 246 -19.51 -5.84 -13.18
N PHE A 247 -18.42 -5.96 -12.41
CA PHE A 247 -17.24 -6.74 -12.81
C PHE A 247 -17.40 -8.19 -12.34
N HIS A 248 -17.37 -9.13 -13.28
CA HIS A 248 -17.48 -10.56 -12.97
C HIS A 248 -16.11 -11.22 -12.97
N PHE A 249 -15.88 -12.05 -11.97
CA PHE A 249 -14.63 -12.76 -11.78
C PHE A 249 -14.84 -14.27 -11.74
N ARG A 250 -13.81 -15.04 -12.12
CA ARG A 250 -13.80 -16.50 -12.01
C ARG A 250 -12.43 -17.00 -11.60
N LEU A 251 -12.35 -18.25 -11.15
CA LEU A 251 -11.08 -18.94 -10.98
C LEU A 251 -10.34 -19.10 -12.32
N LYS A 252 -9.04 -18.82 -12.35
CA LYS A 252 -8.15 -19.05 -13.51
C LYS A 252 -8.23 -20.51 -13.99
N LYS A 253 -8.32 -21.45 -13.04
CA LYS A 253 -8.50 -22.89 -13.26
C LYS A 253 -9.26 -23.49 -12.08
N ALA A 254 -10.10 -24.50 -12.34
CA ALA A 254 -10.83 -25.22 -11.30
C ALA A 254 -9.86 -25.82 -10.26
N GLY A 255 -10.19 -25.68 -8.98
CA GLY A 255 -9.39 -26.20 -7.86
C GLY A 255 -8.17 -25.37 -7.46
N LEU A 256 -7.93 -24.22 -8.10
CA LEU A 256 -6.92 -23.28 -7.59
C LEU A 256 -7.40 -22.65 -6.28
N LYS A 257 -6.49 -22.60 -5.31
CA LYS A 257 -6.69 -21.97 -4.01
C LYS A 257 -6.27 -20.52 -4.03
N TYR A 258 -6.61 -19.77 -2.98
CA TYR A 258 -6.08 -18.44 -2.72
C TYR A 258 -4.53 -18.45 -2.77
N ALA A 259 -3.97 -17.56 -3.60
CA ALA A 259 -2.54 -17.51 -3.88
C ALA A 259 -2.15 -16.08 -4.32
N PRO A 260 -2.18 -15.10 -3.40
CA PRO A 260 -1.84 -13.72 -3.73
C PRO A 260 -0.42 -13.62 -4.28
N MET A 261 -0.19 -12.68 -5.20
CA MET A 261 1.13 -12.43 -5.78
C MET A 261 1.50 -10.95 -5.69
N ASP A 262 2.79 -10.71 -5.51
CA ASP A 262 3.42 -9.38 -5.54
C ASP A 262 2.97 -8.42 -4.42
N THR A 263 2.21 -8.90 -3.44
CA THR A 263 1.76 -8.13 -2.27
C THR A 263 2.93 -7.66 -1.39
N ASP A 264 4.07 -8.35 -1.48
CA ASP A 264 5.30 -8.03 -0.76
C ASP A 264 5.95 -6.73 -1.24
N GLN A 265 5.77 -6.37 -2.51
CA GLN A 265 6.46 -5.25 -3.14
C GLN A 265 6.12 -3.92 -2.47
N LEU A 266 4.86 -3.72 -2.05
CA LEU A 266 4.44 -2.53 -1.30
C LEU A 266 5.21 -2.38 0.01
N LEU A 267 5.32 -3.47 0.78
CA LEU A 267 6.06 -3.46 2.04
C LEU A 267 7.55 -3.22 1.80
N ARG A 268 8.15 -3.86 0.78
CA ARG A 268 9.58 -3.68 0.46
C ARG A 268 9.90 -2.23 0.13
N TYR A 269 9.10 -1.58 -0.71
CA TYR A 269 9.28 -0.17 -1.06
C TYR A 269 9.06 0.76 0.15
N ALA A 270 8.01 0.51 0.94
CA ALA A 270 7.76 1.26 2.17
C ALA A 270 8.97 1.17 3.10
N LEU A 271 9.36 -0.04 3.49
CA LEU A 271 10.48 -0.29 4.39
C LEU A 271 11.79 0.34 3.88
N ARG A 272 12.08 0.21 2.57
CA ARG A 272 13.25 0.85 1.94
C ARG A 272 13.23 2.37 2.14
N PHE A 273 12.12 3.00 1.76
CA PHE A 273 11.96 4.44 1.84
C PHE A 273 12.12 4.95 3.26
N ILE A 274 11.49 4.27 4.22
CA ILE A 274 11.47 4.72 5.61
C ILE A 274 12.83 4.55 6.28
N ILE A 275 13.56 3.47 6.01
CA ILE A 275 14.91 3.31 6.54
C ILE A 275 15.86 4.34 5.96
N ASN A 276 15.77 4.62 4.68
CA ASN A 276 16.62 5.66 4.11
C ASN A 276 16.20 7.02 4.68
N LYS A 277 14.89 7.29 4.84
CA LYS A 277 14.38 8.51 5.48
C LYS A 277 14.99 8.69 6.87
N TYR A 278 15.05 7.60 7.64
CA TYR A 278 15.71 7.53 8.93
C TYR A 278 17.21 7.87 8.84
N ARG A 279 17.94 7.27 7.89
CA ARG A 279 19.40 7.44 7.75
C ARG A 279 19.81 8.84 7.32
N THR A 280 19.06 9.46 6.40
CA THR A 280 19.43 10.76 5.80
C THR A 280 18.99 11.97 6.61
N ASN A 281 18.16 11.80 7.65
CA ASN A 281 17.57 12.92 8.37
C ASN A 281 18.58 13.52 9.36
N ASP A 282 19.50 14.34 8.84
CA ASP A 282 20.66 14.87 9.56
C ASP A 282 20.36 16.16 10.35
N ARG A 283 19.12 16.65 10.35
CA ARG A 283 18.74 17.94 10.99
C ARG A 283 17.35 17.90 11.66
N GLY A 284 17.25 17.40 12.88
CA GLY A 284 16.07 17.65 13.73
C GLY A 284 15.91 16.73 14.95
N LEU A 285 14.98 17.10 15.85
CA LEU A 285 14.58 16.35 17.06
C LEU A 285 14.19 14.88 16.80
N VAL A 286 13.79 14.58 15.55
CA VAL A 286 13.51 13.23 15.05
C VAL A 286 14.77 12.36 15.11
N LYS A 287 15.95 12.88 14.75
CA LYS A 287 17.24 12.17 14.85
C LYS A 287 17.51 11.69 16.28
N THR A 288 17.31 12.54 17.30
CA THR A 288 17.57 12.16 18.70
C THR A 288 16.62 11.08 19.22
N LEU A 289 15.35 11.12 18.79
CA LEU A 289 14.36 10.08 19.11
C LEU A 289 14.74 8.74 18.46
N TRP A 290 15.05 8.79 17.18
CA TRP A 290 15.30 7.63 16.32
C TRP A 290 16.69 7.03 16.58
N GLU A 291 17.71 7.84 16.86
CA GLU A 291 19.03 7.37 17.31
C GLU A 291 18.96 6.66 18.66
N SER A 292 18.06 7.08 19.56
CA SER A 292 17.86 6.40 20.84
C SER A 292 17.11 5.06 20.73
N ILE A 293 16.32 4.87 19.67
CA ILE A 293 15.43 3.70 19.47
C ILE A 293 16.03 2.69 18.47
N ILE A 294 16.64 3.14 17.38
CA ILE A 294 17.15 2.31 16.27
C ILE A 294 18.64 2.57 15.96
N GLY A 295 19.21 3.69 16.41
CA GLY A 295 20.52 4.22 15.98
C GLY A 295 21.75 3.38 16.26
N THR A 296 21.60 2.18 16.78
CA THR A 296 22.69 1.24 17.02
C THR A 296 22.42 -0.17 16.49
N ASP A 297 21.21 -0.48 15.98
CA ASP A 297 20.91 -1.82 15.48
C ASP A 297 21.17 -1.94 13.97
N LEU A 298 22.46 -1.93 13.63
CA LEU A 298 22.95 -2.22 12.28
C LEU A 298 22.36 -3.54 11.74
N ALA A 299 22.06 -4.50 12.63
CA ALA A 299 21.46 -5.77 12.22
C ALA A 299 19.99 -5.63 11.82
N LEU A 300 19.18 -4.77 12.47
CA LEU A 300 17.83 -4.44 11.99
C LEU A 300 17.90 -3.74 10.63
N VAL A 301 18.78 -2.74 10.47
CA VAL A 301 18.95 -2.02 9.20
C VAL A 301 19.33 -3.00 8.09
N ASN A 302 20.26 -3.91 8.36
CA ASN A 302 20.64 -4.96 7.43
C ASN A 302 19.48 -5.93 7.14
N ALA A 303 18.72 -6.36 8.16
CA ALA A 303 17.59 -7.26 7.97
C ALA A 303 16.51 -6.65 7.07
N VAL A 304 16.20 -5.37 7.28
CA VAL A 304 15.25 -4.68 6.42
C VAL A 304 15.85 -4.37 5.04
N TYR A 305 17.14 -4.08 4.93
CA TYR A 305 17.82 -3.97 3.63
C TYR A 305 17.71 -5.27 2.84
N GLU A 306 17.93 -6.42 3.49
CA GLU A 306 17.79 -7.73 2.86
C GLU A 306 16.35 -8.01 2.39
N VAL A 307 15.34 -7.52 3.11
CA VAL A 307 13.95 -7.54 2.64
C VAL A 307 13.72 -6.53 1.52
N ALA A 308 14.30 -5.33 1.61
CA ALA A 308 14.07 -4.26 0.66
C ALA A 308 14.78 -4.47 -0.67
N LYS A 309 15.86 -5.25 -0.76
CA LYS A 309 16.70 -5.35 -1.97
C LYS A 309 15.95 -5.90 -3.18
N ASP A 310 14.98 -6.79 -2.99
CA ASP A 310 14.23 -7.44 -4.09
C ASP A 310 13.01 -6.63 -4.57
N CYS A 311 13.08 -5.30 -4.52
CA CYS A 311 12.08 -4.45 -5.17
C CYS A 311 12.15 -4.61 -6.69
N ARG A 312 11.03 -4.94 -7.33
CA ARG A 312 10.90 -5.06 -8.77
C ARG A 312 10.73 -3.69 -9.42
N THR A 313 11.32 -3.52 -10.59
CA THR A 313 11.31 -2.28 -11.38
C THR A 313 10.96 -2.52 -12.86
N SER A 314 10.54 -3.74 -13.20
CA SER A 314 10.19 -4.16 -14.57
C SER A 314 9.02 -5.14 -14.56
N GLY A 315 8.40 -5.39 -15.72
CA GLY A 315 7.30 -6.34 -15.85
C GLY A 315 6.00 -5.80 -15.25
N GLY A 316 5.64 -4.56 -15.59
CA GLY A 316 4.49 -3.82 -15.03
C GLY A 316 4.82 -3.01 -13.78
N PHE A 317 5.96 -3.25 -13.14
CA PHE A 317 6.49 -2.43 -12.04
C PHE A 317 7.34 -1.29 -12.60
N ALA A 318 7.30 -0.12 -11.97
CA ALA A 318 8.13 1.01 -12.38
C ALA A 318 8.39 2.00 -11.23
N VAL A 319 9.60 2.55 -11.16
CA VAL A 319 9.85 3.79 -10.40
C VAL A 319 9.43 4.94 -11.30
N VAL A 320 8.27 5.52 -11.00
CA VAL A 320 7.66 6.60 -11.79
C VAL A 320 8.30 7.95 -11.49
N GLN A 321 8.66 8.15 -10.22
CA GLN A 321 9.46 9.28 -9.79
C GLN A 321 10.49 8.82 -8.76
N ASP A 322 11.75 8.99 -9.13
CA ASP A 322 12.88 8.59 -8.31
C ASP A 322 13.12 9.57 -7.13
N HIS A 323 13.79 9.07 -6.10
CA HIS A 323 14.11 9.83 -4.90
C HIS A 323 15.32 9.20 -4.20
N PRO A 324 16.23 9.97 -3.57
CA PRO A 324 17.39 9.41 -2.87
C PRO A 324 17.03 8.34 -1.81
N LEU A 325 15.82 8.44 -1.24
CA LEU A 325 15.33 7.48 -0.26
C LEU A 325 14.88 6.13 -0.86
N LEU A 326 14.79 5.99 -2.19
CA LEU A 326 14.49 4.71 -2.85
C LEU A 326 15.75 3.95 -3.30
N ILE A 327 16.93 4.52 -3.12
CA ILE A 327 18.19 3.92 -3.54
C ILE A 327 18.57 2.76 -2.62
N SER A 328 18.99 1.64 -3.21
CA SER A 328 19.49 0.47 -2.50
C SER A 328 21.00 0.55 -2.32
N GLU A 329 21.49 1.44 -1.44
CA GLU A 329 22.90 1.45 -1.04
C GLU A 329 23.08 0.70 0.28
N ARG A 330 23.96 -0.32 0.27
CA ARG A 330 24.36 -1.05 1.48
C ARG A 330 24.89 -0.07 2.52
N ALA A 331 24.53 -0.28 3.78
CA ALA A 331 25.25 0.35 4.89
C ALA A 331 26.70 -0.16 4.85
N SER A 332 27.65 0.73 4.57
CA SER A 332 29.09 0.49 4.71
C SER A 332 29.50 0.52 6.16
#